data_AF-A0A9Q0EVL7-F1
#
_entry.id   AF-A0A9Q0EVL7-F1
#
_cell.length_a   1.000
_cell.length_b   1.000
_cell.length_c   1.000
_cell.angle_alpha   90.00
_cell.angle_beta   90.00
_cell.angle_gamma   90.00
#
_symmetry.space_group_name_H-M   'P 1'
#
loop_
_entity.id
_entity.type
_entity.pdbx_description
1 polymer ?
#
loop_
_entity_poly.entity_id
_entity_poly.type
_entity_poly.pdbx_seq_one_letter_code
_entity_poly.pdbx_strand_id
1 'polypeptide(L)'
;MLNVSPSAPSFPCSPDSLGGPFPSTGHRCRRKPKRCLPIQCGGGVAGGLAISPLLFHPHAKGSQIVMDPAQKMVKRLASFCNAITFSNRAVSVYEQVRLKITKKQCCWSGALRLGFTSKDPSRVNPENMPKYACPDLVSQSGFWAKALPEEFANEGSVVSFWVDKKGRVFYRLDDSSPMLFFSGVRTTEPLWALIDVYGITRGVQLLGRLYPGRPTTTTWGPPGRQHATGHVPTLTGACLMGA
;
A
#
# COMPACT_ATOMS: atom_id res chain seq x y z
N MET A 1 -5.11 41.93 38.58
CA MET A 1 -5.28 41.17 39.84
C MET A 1 -6.32 40.09 39.55
N LEU A 2 -6.11 38.78 39.56
CA LEU A 2 -5.07 37.91 40.08
C LEU A 2 -4.85 36.74 39.10
N ASN A 3 -3.60 36.30 39.04
CA ASN A 3 -3.05 35.20 38.26
C ASN A 3 -3.01 33.96 39.16
N VAL A 4 -3.47 32.77 38.71
CA VAL A 4 -3.15 31.50 39.38
C VAL A 4 -3.05 30.38 38.35
N SER A 5 -1.80 29.96 38.08
CA SER A 5 -1.44 28.69 37.46
C SER A 5 -1.52 27.55 38.49
N PRO A 6 -1.74 26.29 38.07
CA PRO A 6 -1.34 25.14 38.85
C PRO A 6 -0.06 24.51 38.28
N SER A 7 0.91 24.40 39.17
CA SER A 7 2.24 23.82 39.07
C SER A 7 2.25 22.28 38.91
N ALA A 8 3.28 21.78 38.23
CA ALA A 8 3.66 20.37 38.15
C ALA A 8 4.14 19.81 39.51
N PRO A 9 4.05 18.49 39.75
CA PRO A 9 4.72 17.86 40.87
C PRO A 9 6.14 17.41 40.50
N SER A 10 7.11 17.92 41.26
CA SER A 10 8.49 17.44 41.39
C SER A 10 8.56 16.33 42.45
N PHE A 11 9.27 15.23 42.17
CA PHE A 11 9.73 14.28 43.18
C PHE A 11 11.27 14.16 43.16
N PRO A 12 11.94 14.12 44.33
CA PRO A 12 13.40 14.19 44.43
C PRO A 12 14.10 12.83 44.65
N CYS A 13 15.41 12.86 44.31
CA CYS A 13 16.57 12.11 44.84
C CYS A 13 16.69 10.57 44.71
N SER A 14 17.75 10.18 43.99
CA SER A 14 18.60 8.98 44.17
C SER A 14 19.31 8.98 45.55
N PRO A 15 19.98 7.89 45.98
CA PRO A 15 21.37 7.64 45.52
C PRO A 15 21.87 6.16 45.48
N ASP A 16 22.97 5.96 44.73
CA ASP A 16 24.11 5.02 44.92
C ASP A 16 23.88 3.49 44.87
N SER A 17 24.78 2.62 44.41
CA SER A 17 26.12 2.66 43.81
C SER A 17 26.51 1.20 43.40
N LEU A 18 27.70 1.03 42.77
CA LEU A 18 28.48 -0.23 42.56
C LEU A 18 28.08 -1.08 41.32
N GLY A 19 28.93 -1.56 40.41
CA GLY A 19 30.39 -1.65 40.31
C GLY A 19 30.82 -2.99 39.67
N GLY A 20 31.22 -3.00 38.38
CA GLY A 20 32.11 -3.99 37.72
C GLY A 20 31.52 -5.31 37.17
N PRO A 21 32.29 -6.13 36.41
CA PRO A 21 33.23 -5.82 35.32
C PRO A 21 32.95 -6.60 34.00
N PHE A 22 33.66 -6.24 32.93
CA PHE A 22 33.71 -6.94 31.63
C PHE A 22 34.43 -8.30 31.72
N PRO A 23 34.21 -9.19 30.74
CA PRO A 23 35.33 -9.92 30.17
C PRO A 23 35.43 -9.78 28.64
N SER A 24 36.69 -9.65 28.21
CA SER A 24 37.18 -9.69 26.84
C SER A 24 37.98 -10.97 26.63
N THR A 25 37.63 -11.74 25.60
CA THR A 25 38.44 -12.73 24.83
C THR A 25 37.49 -13.29 23.76
N GLY A 26 37.75 -13.35 22.45
CA GLY A 26 39.01 -13.45 21.73
C GLY A 26 39.12 -14.82 21.07
N HIS A 27 38.34 -15.15 20.03
CA HIS A 27 38.63 -16.27 19.14
C HIS A 27 38.33 -15.97 17.67
N ARG A 28 39.34 -16.26 16.85
CA ARG A 28 39.50 -16.01 15.42
C ARG A 28 39.19 -17.28 14.61
N CYS A 29 38.72 -17.05 13.39
CA CYS A 29 38.73 -17.93 12.20
C CYS A 29 37.77 -19.12 12.12
N ARG A 30 36.90 -19.10 11.10
CA ARG A 30 37.18 -19.80 9.82
C ARG A 30 36.24 -19.34 8.70
N ARG A 31 36.84 -18.69 7.69
CA ARG A 31 36.30 -18.64 6.33
C ARG A 31 36.33 -20.05 5.74
N LYS A 32 35.23 -20.52 5.14
CA LYS A 32 35.24 -21.51 4.07
C LYS A 32 34.21 -21.10 3.00
N PRO A 33 34.62 -20.90 1.73
CA PRO A 33 33.72 -20.63 0.62
C PRO A 33 33.13 -21.95 0.12
N LYS A 34 31.83 -21.99 -0.17
CA LYS A 34 31.23 -23.12 -0.90
C LYS A 34 30.38 -22.62 -2.07
N ARG A 35 31.05 -22.67 -3.23
CA ARG A 35 30.52 -22.96 -4.58
C ARG A 35 29.36 -22.12 -5.10
N CYS A 36 29.71 -21.13 -5.91
CA CYS A 36 28.90 -20.71 -7.05
C CYS A 36 28.73 -21.88 -8.02
N LEU A 37 27.51 -22.16 -8.45
CA LEU A 37 27.23 -23.00 -9.61
C LEU A 37 27.06 -22.09 -10.85
N PRO A 38 27.53 -22.50 -12.03
CA PRO A 38 27.56 -21.63 -13.21
C PRO A 38 26.22 -21.57 -13.93
N ILE A 39 25.93 -20.38 -14.44
CA ILE A 39 25.37 -20.04 -15.75
C ILE A 39 24.37 -21.05 -16.34
N GLN A 40 23.11 -20.62 -16.44
CA GLN A 40 22.33 -20.93 -17.64
C GLN A 40 21.79 -19.61 -18.23
N CYS A 41 22.42 -19.21 -19.32
CA CYS A 41 21.88 -18.28 -20.28
C CYS A 41 20.72 -18.97 -21.01
N GLY A 42 19.48 -18.62 -20.68
CA GLY A 42 18.32 -18.88 -21.50
C GLY A 42 18.01 -17.65 -22.32
N GLY A 43 18.18 -17.71 -23.64
CA GLY A 43 17.78 -16.66 -24.55
C GLY A 43 16.26 -16.50 -24.59
N GLY A 44 15.80 -15.27 -24.84
CA GLY A 44 14.41 -15.03 -25.22
C GLY A 44 13.85 -13.72 -24.70
N VAL A 45 13.50 -12.86 -25.66
CA VAL A 45 12.53 -11.77 -25.65
C VAL A 45 12.83 -10.51 -24.82
N ALA A 46 12.71 -9.37 -25.52
CA ALA A 46 12.89 -8.01 -25.03
C ALA A 46 12.17 -7.76 -23.69
N GLY A 47 12.93 -7.82 -22.61
CA GLY A 47 12.45 -7.60 -21.25
C GLY A 47 12.24 -6.11 -20.98
N GLY A 48 11.03 -5.61 -21.25
CA GLY A 48 10.50 -4.55 -20.41
C GLY A 48 10.45 -5.11 -19.00
N LEU A 49 11.34 -4.64 -18.11
CA LEU A 49 11.45 -5.15 -16.74
C LEU A 49 10.06 -5.23 -16.13
N ALA A 50 9.56 -6.45 -15.92
CA ALA A 50 8.26 -6.68 -15.29
C ALA A 50 8.40 -6.26 -13.83
N ILE A 51 8.13 -4.99 -13.56
CA ILE A 51 8.11 -4.45 -12.21
C ILE A 51 7.00 -5.20 -11.47
N SER A 52 7.35 -5.85 -10.36
CA SER A 52 6.39 -6.60 -9.56
C SER A 52 5.20 -5.72 -9.16
N PRO A 53 3.98 -6.28 -9.07
CA PRO A 53 2.79 -5.50 -8.76
C PRO A 53 2.95 -4.77 -7.43
N LEU A 54 2.45 -3.54 -7.37
CA LEU A 54 2.42 -2.77 -6.15
C LEU A 54 1.27 -3.28 -5.28
N LEU A 55 1.62 -3.83 -4.13
CA LEU A 55 0.71 -4.41 -3.14
C LEU A 55 0.96 -3.75 -1.77
N PHE A 56 0.11 -4.02 -0.80
CA PHE A 56 0.35 -3.64 0.58
C PHE A 56 1.34 -4.62 1.23
N HIS A 57 2.23 -4.10 2.07
CA HIS A 57 3.19 -4.91 2.81
C HIS A 57 2.46 -5.79 3.84
N PRO A 58 2.71 -7.11 3.91
CA PRO A 58 1.89 -8.04 4.70
C PRO A 58 2.05 -7.86 6.21
N HIS A 59 3.26 -7.51 6.67
CA HIS A 59 3.60 -7.52 8.09
C HIS A 59 3.58 -6.13 8.72
N ALA A 60 4.34 -5.17 8.20
CA ALA A 60 4.34 -3.78 8.64
C ALA A 60 3.01 -3.06 8.36
N LYS A 61 2.08 -3.16 9.31
CA LYS A 61 0.77 -2.50 9.28
C LYS A 61 0.29 -2.23 10.70
N GLY A 62 -0.59 -1.25 10.85
CA GLY A 62 -1.27 -0.97 12.11
C GLY A 62 -2.24 -2.07 12.53
N SER A 63 -2.53 -2.13 13.83
CA SER A 63 -3.34 -3.18 14.46
C SER A 63 -4.81 -3.22 13.98
N GLN A 64 -5.32 -2.15 13.37
CA GLN A 64 -6.67 -2.10 12.82
C GLN A 64 -6.75 -2.48 11.34
N ILE A 65 -5.63 -2.84 10.69
CA ILE A 65 -5.62 -3.20 9.27
C ILE A 65 -5.96 -4.67 9.08
N VAL A 66 -7.04 -4.89 8.33
CA VAL A 66 -7.38 -6.18 7.74
C VAL A 66 -7.11 -6.10 6.24
N MET A 67 -6.44 -7.10 5.70
CA MET A 67 -6.00 -7.16 4.30
C MET A 67 -6.67 -8.33 3.58
N ASP A 68 -6.93 -8.19 2.29
CA ASP A 68 -7.35 -9.30 1.45
C ASP A 68 -6.19 -10.28 1.17
N PRO A 69 -6.46 -11.55 0.80
CA PRO A 69 -5.41 -12.52 0.52
C PRO A 69 -4.45 -12.11 -0.60
N ALA A 70 -4.92 -11.29 -1.56
CA ALA A 70 -4.10 -10.78 -2.65
C ALA A 70 -3.26 -9.54 -2.29
N GLN A 71 -3.41 -9.02 -1.06
CA GLN A 71 -2.71 -7.85 -0.56
C GLN A 71 -2.94 -6.58 -1.39
N LYS A 72 -4.05 -6.51 -2.11
CA LYS A 72 -4.44 -5.37 -2.95
C LYS A 72 -5.38 -4.43 -2.24
N MET A 73 -6.05 -4.87 -1.19
CA MET A 73 -7.08 -4.12 -0.49
C MET A 73 -6.88 -4.20 1.01
N VAL A 74 -7.02 -3.07 1.67
CA VAL A 74 -7.01 -2.98 3.14
C VAL A 74 -8.25 -2.27 3.63
N LYS A 75 -8.72 -2.68 4.81
CA LYS A 75 -9.82 -2.07 5.53
C LYS A 75 -9.43 -1.86 6.97
N ARG A 76 -9.86 -0.72 7.53
CA ARG A 76 -9.79 -0.46 8.96
C ARG A 76 -10.96 -1.15 9.66
N LEU A 77 -10.65 -2.04 10.59
CA LEU A 77 -11.64 -2.87 11.29
C LEU A 77 -12.51 -2.01 12.22
N ALA A 78 -11.88 -1.31 13.16
CA ALA A 78 -12.54 -0.44 14.14
C ALA A 78 -11.79 0.89 14.34
N SER A 79 -12.36 1.77 15.18
CA SER A 79 -11.82 3.10 15.47
C SER A 79 -11.69 4.00 14.22
N PHE A 80 -10.89 5.06 14.33
CA PHE A 80 -10.58 6.03 13.28
C PHE A 80 -9.08 6.07 12.89
N CYS A 81 -8.25 5.23 13.50
CA CYS A 81 -6.78 5.29 13.45
C CYS A 81 -6.14 3.90 13.67
N ASN A 82 -4.84 3.84 13.98
CA ASN A 82 -4.05 2.59 14.09
C ASN A 82 -4.07 1.78 12.77
N ALA A 83 -4.04 2.50 11.65
CA ALA A 83 -4.33 1.96 10.33
C ALA A 83 -3.28 2.36 9.29
N ILE A 84 -2.02 2.47 9.73
CA ILE A 84 -0.87 2.76 8.86
C ILE A 84 -0.49 1.49 8.08
N THR A 85 -0.16 1.65 6.81
CA THR A 85 0.29 0.59 5.91
C THR A 85 1.37 1.13 4.97
N PHE A 86 2.12 0.20 4.38
CA PHE A 86 3.18 0.53 3.42
C PHE A 86 3.05 -0.28 2.14
N SER A 87 3.71 0.13 1.07
CA SER A 87 3.87 -0.72 -0.11
C SER A 87 4.79 -1.92 0.17
N ASN A 88 4.55 -3.04 -0.51
CA ASN A 88 5.36 -4.26 -0.41
C ASN A 88 6.76 -4.11 -1.03
N ARG A 89 6.97 -3.11 -1.88
CA ARG A 89 8.26 -2.81 -2.51
C ARG A 89 8.49 -1.30 -2.59
N ALA A 90 9.73 -0.94 -2.88
CA ALA A 90 10.08 0.43 -3.22
C ALA A 90 9.36 0.88 -4.50
N VAL A 91 8.97 2.15 -4.51
CA VAL A 91 8.31 2.88 -5.58
C VAL A 91 9.35 3.76 -6.26
N SER A 92 9.40 3.71 -7.59
CA SER A 92 10.34 4.53 -8.35
C SER A 92 9.92 6.01 -8.34
N VAL A 93 10.88 6.91 -8.50
CA VAL A 93 10.56 8.32 -8.78
C VAL A 93 9.67 8.39 -10.05
N TYR A 94 8.64 9.23 -10.01
CA TYR A 94 7.56 9.34 -11.01
C TYR A 94 6.63 8.13 -11.14
N GLU A 95 6.83 7.04 -10.40
CA GLU A 95 5.84 5.97 -10.35
C GLU A 95 4.60 6.42 -9.58
N GLN A 96 3.43 6.32 -10.22
CA GLN A 96 2.17 6.67 -9.60
C GLN A 96 1.65 5.54 -8.73
N VAL A 97 1.53 5.80 -7.43
CA VAL A 97 0.79 4.95 -6.50
C VAL A 97 -0.67 5.32 -6.59
N ARG A 98 -1.49 4.39 -7.10
CA ARG A 98 -2.91 4.60 -7.36
C ARG A 98 -3.76 3.88 -6.33
N LEU A 99 -4.57 4.62 -5.58
CA LEU A 99 -5.43 4.13 -4.52
C LEU A 99 -6.89 4.46 -4.83
N LYS A 100 -7.73 3.42 -4.94
CA LYS A 100 -9.18 3.59 -4.95
C LYS A 100 -9.70 3.58 -3.52
N ILE A 101 -10.52 4.57 -3.15
CA ILE A 101 -11.24 4.56 -1.88
C ILE A 101 -12.43 3.63 -2.03
N THR A 102 -12.44 2.54 -1.26
CA THR A 102 -13.47 1.49 -1.36
C THR A 102 -14.53 1.58 -0.29
N LYS A 103 -14.23 2.26 0.83
CA LYS A 103 -15.18 2.42 1.93
C LYS A 103 -14.92 3.71 2.70
N LYS A 104 -16.01 4.39 3.07
CA LYS A 104 -16.09 5.57 3.93
C LYS A 104 -16.89 5.25 5.19
N GLN A 105 -16.65 6.01 6.25
CA GLN A 105 -17.35 5.95 7.53
C GLN A 105 -17.58 7.38 8.02
N CYS A 106 -18.82 7.85 7.99
CA CYS A 106 -19.13 9.27 8.18
C CYS A 106 -19.15 9.75 9.65
N CYS A 107 -18.90 8.88 10.63
CA CYS A 107 -18.94 9.23 12.05
C CYS A 107 -17.58 9.73 12.61
N TRP A 108 -16.65 10.11 11.74
CA TRP A 108 -15.32 10.59 12.10
C TRP A 108 -14.96 11.84 11.29
N SER A 109 -13.87 12.49 11.67
CA SER A 109 -13.27 13.60 10.91
C SER A 109 -11.84 13.25 10.48
N GLY A 110 -11.34 14.01 9.53
CA GLY A 110 -10.11 13.77 8.79
C GLY A 110 -10.25 12.61 7.79
N ALA A 111 -9.31 12.52 6.87
CA ALA A 111 -9.31 11.51 5.83
C ALA A 111 -7.93 10.83 5.68
N LEU A 112 -7.80 10.05 4.61
CA LEU A 112 -6.58 9.37 4.18
C LEU A 112 -5.35 10.27 4.29
N ARG A 113 -4.24 9.76 4.83
CA ARG A 113 -2.93 10.44 4.77
C ARG A 113 -1.98 9.64 3.90
N LEU A 114 -1.28 10.35 3.03
CA LEU A 114 -0.44 9.76 1.99
C LEU A 114 0.95 10.36 2.02
N GLY A 115 1.92 9.53 1.65
CA GLY A 115 3.28 9.99 1.41
C GLY A 115 4.26 8.84 1.22
N PHE A 116 5.47 9.03 1.72
CA PHE A 116 6.59 8.13 1.48
C PHE A 116 7.42 7.91 2.75
N THR A 117 8.14 6.80 2.77
CA THR A 117 9.20 6.55 3.74
C THR A 117 10.45 6.03 3.06
N SER A 118 11.62 6.38 3.59
CA SER A 118 12.90 5.76 3.22
C SER A 118 13.30 4.64 4.18
N LYS A 119 12.42 4.27 5.13
CA LYS A 119 12.61 3.12 6.02
C LYS A 119 11.99 1.91 5.35
N ASP A 120 12.77 0.86 5.18
CA ASP A 120 12.30 -0.41 4.64
C ASP A 120 11.21 -1.01 5.56
N PRO A 121 9.96 -1.19 5.07
CA PRO A 121 8.86 -1.73 5.87
C PRO A 121 9.15 -3.15 6.40
N SER A 122 10.02 -3.93 5.76
CA SER A 122 10.40 -5.26 6.28
C SER A 122 11.11 -5.21 7.64
N ARG A 123 11.65 -4.04 8.00
CA ARG A 123 12.35 -3.79 9.28
C ARG A 123 11.47 -3.10 10.32
N VAL A 124 10.24 -2.75 9.96
CA VAL A 124 9.30 -2.08 10.87
C VAL A 124 8.58 -3.13 11.71
N ASN A 125 8.75 -3.07 13.03
CA ASN A 125 8.00 -3.90 13.96
C ASN A 125 6.54 -3.41 14.06
N PRO A 126 5.53 -4.23 13.72
CA PRO A 126 4.12 -3.85 13.82
C PRO A 126 3.68 -3.46 15.24
N GLU A 127 4.28 -4.06 16.27
CA GLU A 127 3.97 -3.73 17.67
C GLU A 127 4.42 -2.33 18.07
N ASN A 128 5.41 -1.77 17.36
CA ASN A 128 5.92 -0.42 17.57
C ASN A 128 5.29 0.59 16.60
N MET A 129 4.28 0.18 15.82
CA MET A 129 3.60 1.07 14.88
C MET A 129 2.84 2.14 15.68
N PRO A 130 3.09 3.44 15.44
CA PRO A 130 2.37 4.48 16.13
C PRO A 130 0.92 4.57 15.64
N LYS A 131 0.12 5.33 16.39
CA LYS A 131 -1.31 5.48 16.13
C LYS A 131 -1.61 6.26 14.85
N TYR A 132 -0.73 7.21 14.51
CA TYR A 132 -0.94 8.14 13.40
C TYR A 132 0.31 8.31 12.54
N ALA A 133 0.13 8.47 11.22
CA ALA A 133 1.24 8.91 10.38
C ALA A 133 1.63 10.37 10.67
N CYS A 134 0.62 11.23 10.84
CA CYS A 134 0.77 12.64 11.20
C CYS A 134 0.19 12.86 12.61
N PRO A 135 0.97 13.34 13.60
CA PRO A 135 2.38 13.74 13.51
C PRO A 135 3.39 12.61 13.77
N ASP A 136 2.99 11.46 14.33
CA ASP A 136 3.91 10.53 14.99
C ASP A 136 5.03 10.00 14.07
N LEU A 137 4.71 9.48 12.87
CA LEU A 137 5.74 9.05 11.92
C LEU A 137 6.48 10.22 11.29
N VAL A 138 5.76 11.26 10.86
CA VAL A 138 6.37 12.42 10.18
C VAL A 138 7.36 13.19 11.09
N SER A 139 7.20 13.10 12.41
CA SER A 139 8.17 13.65 13.37
C SER A 139 9.51 12.89 13.39
N GLN A 140 9.55 11.68 12.84
CA GLN A 140 10.74 10.84 12.77
C GLN A 140 11.46 11.01 11.43
N SER A 141 12.78 10.86 11.45
CA SER A 141 13.58 10.91 10.23
C SER A 141 13.20 9.82 9.22
N GLY A 142 13.07 10.18 7.95
CA GLY A 142 12.80 9.24 6.87
C GLY A 142 11.31 8.94 6.64
N PHE A 143 10.40 9.75 7.18
CA PHE A 143 8.97 9.65 6.93
C PHE A 143 8.42 11.00 6.49
N TRP A 144 7.56 11.00 5.47
CA TRP A 144 6.89 12.19 4.96
C TRP A 144 5.46 11.83 4.59
N ALA A 145 4.48 12.53 5.13
CA ALA A 145 3.07 12.31 4.82
C ALA A 145 2.27 13.57 5.05
N LYS A 146 1.14 13.69 4.36
CA LYS A 146 0.17 14.76 4.53
C LYS A 146 -1.26 14.22 4.41
N ALA A 147 -2.19 14.85 5.13
CA ALA A 147 -3.61 14.53 5.03
C ALA A 147 -4.18 14.99 3.69
N LEU A 148 -4.95 14.12 3.05
CA LEU A 148 -5.80 14.49 1.94
C LEU A 148 -6.99 15.29 2.48
N PRO A 149 -7.41 16.38 1.81
CA PRO A 149 -8.64 17.08 2.15
C PRO A 149 -9.86 16.14 2.15
N GLU A 150 -10.76 16.31 3.11
CA GLU A 150 -11.88 15.39 3.35
C GLU A 150 -12.87 15.34 2.18
N GLU A 151 -13.05 16.48 1.52
CA GLU A 151 -13.89 16.65 0.34
C GLU A 151 -13.46 15.77 -0.85
N PHE A 152 -12.19 15.34 -0.86
CA PHE A 152 -11.62 14.49 -1.90
C PHE A 152 -11.62 12.99 -1.55
N ALA A 153 -12.05 12.64 -0.35
CA ALA A 153 -12.03 11.26 0.15
C ALA A 153 -13.40 10.57 0.02
N ASN A 154 -13.94 10.53 -1.19
CA ASN A 154 -15.23 9.91 -1.48
C ASN A 154 -15.09 8.44 -1.88
N GLU A 155 -16.09 7.62 -1.55
CA GLU A 155 -16.13 6.22 -2.03
C GLU A 155 -16.16 6.21 -3.56
N GLY A 156 -15.30 5.39 -4.17
CA GLY A 156 -15.15 5.28 -5.62
C GLY A 156 -14.00 6.11 -6.20
N SER A 157 -13.64 7.24 -5.58
CA SER A 157 -12.55 8.11 -6.05
C SER A 157 -11.20 7.40 -6.07
N VAL A 158 -10.39 7.73 -7.08
CA VAL A 158 -9.03 7.23 -7.25
C VAL A 158 -8.04 8.35 -6.99
N VAL A 159 -7.24 8.22 -5.94
CA VAL A 159 -6.13 9.13 -5.65
C VAL A 159 -4.84 8.52 -6.21
N SER A 160 -4.18 9.25 -7.09
CA SER A 160 -2.86 8.87 -7.62
C SER A 160 -1.82 9.84 -7.06
N PHE A 161 -0.74 9.34 -6.44
CA PHE A 161 0.33 10.20 -5.92
C PHE A 161 1.72 9.67 -6.30
N TRP A 162 2.67 10.58 -6.48
CA TRP A 162 4.05 10.26 -6.87
C TRP A 162 5.00 11.36 -6.41
N VAL A 163 6.29 11.03 -6.38
CA VAL A 163 7.38 11.97 -6.09
C VAL A 163 8.18 12.24 -7.36
N ASP A 164 8.65 13.47 -7.54
CA ASP A 164 9.59 13.83 -8.61
C ASP A 164 11.06 13.81 -8.17
N LYS A 165 11.99 13.98 -9.12
CA LYS A 165 13.44 14.02 -8.83
C LYS A 165 13.88 15.15 -7.88
N LYS A 166 13.04 16.17 -7.67
CA LYS A 166 13.32 17.29 -6.76
C LYS A 166 12.74 17.05 -5.36
N GLY A 167 12.17 15.87 -5.10
CA GLY A 167 11.55 15.57 -3.81
C GLY A 167 10.19 16.24 -3.59
N ARG A 168 9.54 16.69 -4.67
CA ARG A 168 8.18 17.25 -4.63
C ARG A 168 7.19 16.12 -4.85
N VAL A 169 6.21 16.04 -3.96
CA VAL A 169 5.12 15.07 -4.03
C VAL A 169 3.92 15.72 -4.69
N PHE A 170 3.40 15.07 -5.71
CA PHE A 170 2.17 15.46 -6.38
C PHE A 170 1.09 14.42 -6.12
N TYR A 171 -0.16 14.86 -6.19
CA TYR A 171 -1.31 13.98 -6.24
C TYR A 171 -2.27 14.40 -7.35
N ARG A 172 -3.13 13.48 -7.76
CA ARG A 172 -4.21 13.66 -8.73
C ARG A 172 -5.43 12.89 -8.23
N LEU A 173 -6.61 13.47 -8.41
CA LEU A 173 -7.89 12.81 -8.17
C LEU A 173 -8.49 12.42 -9.50
N ASP A 174 -8.75 11.14 -9.70
CA ASP A 174 -9.30 10.60 -10.93
C ASP A 174 -8.48 11.13 -12.14
N ASP A 175 -9.12 11.84 -13.07
CA ASP A 175 -8.49 12.41 -14.27
C ASP A 175 -8.19 13.92 -14.15
N SER A 176 -8.13 14.46 -12.92
CA SER A 176 -7.83 15.88 -12.69
C SER A 176 -6.41 16.27 -13.10
N SER A 177 -6.12 17.58 -13.10
CA SER A 177 -4.74 18.05 -13.17
C SER A 177 -3.95 17.59 -11.93
N PRO A 178 -2.64 17.28 -12.07
CA PRO A 178 -1.76 17.10 -10.93
C PRO A 178 -1.69 18.34 -10.04
N MET A 179 -1.74 18.13 -8.73
CA MET A 179 -1.61 19.17 -7.71
C MET A 179 -0.39 18.89 -6.85
N LEU A 180 0.35 19.94 -6.47
CA LEU A 180 1.45 19.83 -5.51
C LEU A 180 0.88 19.49 -4.13
N PHE A 181 1.36 18.41 -3.52
CA PHE A 181 0.92 17.98 -2.20
C PHE A 181 1.81 18.56 -1.09
N PHE A 182 3.11 18.26 -1.17
CA PHE A 182 4.16 18.75 -0.28
C PHE A 182 5.54 18.54 -0.92
N SER A 183 6.61 19.00 -0.27
CA SER A 183 8.00 18.88 -0.75
C SER A 183 8.94 18.45 0.36
N GLY A 184 10.18 18.13 0.02
CA GLY A 184 11.24 17.77 0.98
C GLY A 184 11.48 16.27 1.15
N VAL A 185 10.89 15.44 0.27
CA VAL A 185 11.17 14.00 0.25
C VAL A 185 12.57 13.75 -0.31
N ARG A 186 13.39 12.97 0.39
CA ARG A 186 14.74 12.62 -0.06
C ARG A 186 14.67 11.46 -1.05
N THR A 187 15.05 11.69 -2.30
CA THR A 187 14.96 10.70 -3.40
C THR A 187 16.29 10.02 -3.73
N THR A 188 17.29 10.17 -2.86
CA THR A 188 18.59 9.47 -3.00
C THR A 188 18.52 8.02 -2.51
N GLU A 189 17.55 7.72 -1.66
CA GLU A 189 17.30 6.40 -1.09
C GLU A 189 16.05 5.76 -1.74
N PRO A 190 15.90 4.43 -1.70
CA PRO A 190 14.65 3.78 -2.05
C PRO A 190 13.49 4.31 -1.18
N LEU A 191 12.32 4.48 -1.81
CA LEU A 191 11.13 5.01 -1.14
C LEU A 191 10.00 3.98 -1.18
N TRP A 192 9.29 3.80 -0.09
CA TRP A 192 8.06 3.01 -0.04
C TRP A 192 6.87 3.95 0.12
N ALA A 193 5.73 3.57 -0.45
CA ALA A 193 4.49 4.30 -0.24
C ALA A 193 4.06 4.15 1.23
N LEU A 194 3.63 5.24 1.85
CA LEU A 194 3.04 5.28 3.18
C LEU A 194 1.57 5.68 3.04
N ILE A 195 0.68 4.84 3.57
CA ILE A 195 -0.77 5.03 3.50
C ILE A 195 -1.36 4.83 4.89
N ASP A 196 -1.94 5.88 5.48
CA ASP A 196 -2.67 5.81 6.76
C ASP A 196 -4.17 5.90 6.50
N VAL A 197 -4.87 4.78 6.67
CA VAL A 197 -6.32 4.64 6.44
C VAL A 197 -7.07 5.26 7.63
N TYR A 198 -7.17 6.59 7.60
CA TYR A 198 -7.58 7.41 8.73
C TYR A 198 -8.98 8.03 8.58
N GLY A 199 -9.63 8.28 9.73
CA GLY A 199 -10.83 9.09 9.84
C GLY A 199 -11.98 8.54 9.02
N ILE A 200 -12.53 9.37 8.12
CA ILE A 200 -13.64 8.99 7.26
C ILE A 200 -13.29 7.91 6.26
N THR A 201 -12.02 7.74 5.88
CA THR A 201 -11.61 6.67 4.98
C THR A 201 -11.48 5.36 5.75
N ARG A 202 -12.29 4.36 5.40
CA ARG A 202 -12.31 3.03 6.07
C ARG A 202 -11.67 1.93 5.23
N GLY A 203 -11.65 2.06 3.91
CA GLY A 203 -11.08 1.05 3.02
C GLY A 203 -10.47 1.64 1.78
N VAL A 204 -9.36 1.07 1.35
CA VAL A 204 -8.65 1.45 0.13
C VAL A 204 -8.14 0.22 -0.63
N GLN A 205 -7.94 0.37 -1.93
CA GLN A 205 -7.40 -0.65 -2.81
C GLN A 205 -6.29 -0.07 -3.68
N LEU A 206 -5.12 -0.72 -3.69
CA LEU A 206 -4.07 -0.43 -4.65
C LEU A 206 -4.48 -0.92 -6.04
N LEU A 207 -4.44 -0.01 -7.00
CA LEU A 207 -4.67 -0.32 -8.39
C LEU A 207 -3.33 -0.64 -9.06
N GLY A 208 -3.31 -1.70 -9.87
CA GLY A 208 -2.14 -2.04 -10.68
C GLY A 208 -1.82 -0.93 -11.69
N ARG A 209 -0.64 -1.01 -12.29
CA ARG A 209 -0.33 -0.20 -13.48
C ARG A 209 -1.39 -0.52 -14.54
N LEU A 210 -2.17 0.49 -14.92
CA LEU A 210 -2.87 0.41 -16.19
C LEU A 210 -1.76 0.46 -17.23
N TYR A 211 -1.43 -0.68 -17.81
CA TYR A 211 -0.81 -0.65 -19.11
C TYR A 211 -1.85 0.00 -20.04
N PRO A 212 -1.57 1.15 -20.66
CA PRO A 212 -2.43 1.65 -21.72
C PRO A 212 -2.27 0.67 -22.89
N GLY A 213 -3.11 -0.37 -22.93
CA GLY A 213 -3.01 -1.41 -23.95
C GLY A 213 -3.43 -2.81 -23.51
N ARG A 214 -4.73 -3.02 -23.30
CA ARG A 214 -5.49 -4.05 -24.03
C ARG A 214 -6.97 -3.87 -23.71
N PRO A 215 -7.83 -3.65 -24.72
CA PRO A 215 -9.25 -3.97 -24.56
C PRO A 215 -9.33 -5.44 -24.14
N THR A 216 -10.06 -5.72 -23.07
CA THR A 216 -10.53 -7.08 -22.80
C THR A 216 -11.46 -7.44 -23.94
N THR A 217 -10.94 -8.12 -24.96
CA THR A 217 -11.79 -8.89 -25.87
C THR A 217 -12.44 -9.96 -25.01
N THR A 218 -13.69 -9.72 -24.63
CA THR A 218 -14.63 -10.79 -24.29
C THR A 218 -14.64 -11.72 -25.48
N THR A 219 -13.97 -12.87 -25.36
CA THR A 219 -14.06 -13.94 -26.33
C THR A 219 -15.49 -14.45 -26.31
N TRP A 220 -16.33 -13.92 -27.19
CA TRP A 220 -17.46 -14.66 -27.72
C TRP A 220 -16.87 -15.84 -28.48
N GLY A 221 -16.79 -16.99 -27.83
CA GLY A 221 -16.48 -18.25 -28.50
C GLY A 221 -17.56 -18.49 -29.57
N PRO A 222 -17.19 -18.94 -30.78
CA PRO A 222 -18.18 -19.34 -31.76
C PRO A 222 -18.99 -20.54 -31.19
N PRO A 223 -20.30 -20.63 -31.47
CA PRO A 223 -21.10 -21.76 -31.03
C PRO A 223 -20.51 -23.05 -31.60
N GLY A 224 -20.27 -24.02 -30.72
CA GLY A 224 -19.69 -25.31 -31.05
C GLY A 224 -20.49 -26.03 -32.15
N ARG A 225 -19.78 -26.51 -33.16
CA ARG A 225 -20.28 -27.54 -34.08
C ARG A 225 -20.62 -28.79 -33.27
N GLN A 226 -21.89 -29.04 -33.06
CA GLN A 226 -22.36 -30.37 -32.66
C GLN A 226 -22.47 -31.22 -33.93
N HIS A 227 -21.75 -32.35 -33.92
CA HIS A 227 -21.90 -33.42 -34.88
C HIS A 227 -23.32 -33.99 -34.76
N ALA A 228 -24.18 -33.73 -35.75
CA ALA A 228 -25.47 -34.39 -35.87
C ALA A 228 -25.27 -35.69 -36.68
N THR A 229 -25.20 -36.82 -35.97
CA THR A 229 -25.40 -38.15 -36.55
C THR A 229 -26.87 -38.29 -36.92
N GLY A 230 -27.13 -38.56 -38.20
CA GLY A 230 -28.48 -38.71 -38.73
C GLY A 230 -29.22 -39.90 -38.12
N HIS A 231 -30.44 -39.65 -37.67
CA HIS A 231 -31.49 -40.65 -37.55
C HIS A 231 -32.83 -39.94 -37.77
N VAL A 232 -33.50 -40.30 -38.86
CA VAL A 232 -34.85 -39.86 -39.19
C VAL A 232 -35.82 -40.82 -38.53
N PRO A 233 -36.85 -40.32 -37.83
CA PRO A 233 -38.11 -41.03 -37.72
C PRO A 233 -39.24 -40.23 -38.39
N THR A 234 -40.02 -41.00 -39.14
CA THR A 234 -41.19 -40.65 -39.94
C THR A 234 -42.44 -40.40 -39.07
N LEU A 235 -43.46 -39.75 -39.68
CA LEU A 235 -44.89 -39.71 -39.32
C LEU A 235 -45.23 -38.74 -38.16
N THR A 236 -46.35 -38.00 -38.09
CA THR A 236 -47.61 -37.86 -38.86
C THR A 236 -48.42 -36.75 -38.18
N GLY A 237 -49.35 -36.12 -38.91
CA GLY A 237 -50.58 -35.51 -38.35
C GLY A 237 -50.45 -34.01 -38.03
N ALA A 238 -51.18 -33.14 -38.75
CA ALA A 238 -52.58 -32.73 -38.48
C ALA A 238 -52.67 -31.83 -37.23
N CYS A 239 -53.42 -30.73 -37.14
CA CYS A 239 -54.37 -30.05 -38.01
C CYS A 239 -54.67 -28.68 -37.33
N LEU A 240 -55.14 -27.71 -38.11
CA LEU A 240 -56.20 -26.74 -37.80
C LEU A 240 -56.02 -25.56 -36.80
N MET A 241 -56.42 -24.39 -37.35
CA MET A 241 -57.12 -23.22 -36.76
C MET A 241 -56.28 -22.29 -35.88
N GLY A 242 -56.43 -20.96 -35.96
CA GLY A 242 -57.42 -20.12 -36.64
C GLY A 242 -57.14 -18.67 -36.22
N ALA A 243 -57.66 -17.73 -37.00
CA ALA A 243 -57.60 -16.28 -36.79
C ALA A 243 -58.34 -15.83 -35.52
#